data_AF-A0A9D0Q2T7-F1
#
_entry.id   AF-A0A9D0Q2T7-F1
#
_cell.length_a   1.000
_cell.length_b   1.000
_cell.length_c   1.000
_cell.angle_alpha   90.00
_cell.angle_beta   90.00
_cell.angle_gamma   90.00
#
_symmetry.space_group_name_H-M   'P 1'
#
loop_
_entity.id
_entity.type
_entity.pdbx_description
1 polymer ?
#
loop_
_entity_poly.entity_id
_entity_poly.type
_entity_poly.pdbx_seq_one_letter_code
_entity_poly.pdbx_strand_id
1 'polypeptide(L)'
;MTINVTYQQMISNRIIAIITSLFLLCPILSAADDMGSIDIRSFTLRTVKNTGKEEAEGNAIRKASMFVEYRLSKAMRKALTRGIPLIAKVNFTLGQHHSWWWNTSNELLDIRFQLKYHALSKHYIVTRLDTEKHWSFSTLGGALQQMGKITEQPLPQLKNIKVDENYYLFVQATLAAKSIDLPLKLQSYLIININ
;
A
#
# COMPACT_ATOMS: atom_id res chain seq x y z
N MET A 1 -5.54 -20.31 8.34
CA MET A 1 -6.74 -19.50 8.62
C MET A 1 -6.88 -18.49 7.50
N THR A 2 -7.85 -18.71 6.62
CA THR A 2 -8.12 -17.86 5.44
C THR A 2 -9.19 -16.87 5.88
N ILE A 3 -8.87 -15.58 5.95
CA ILE A 3 -9.84 -14.55 6.40
C ILE A 3 -10.43 -13.90 5.15
N ASN A 4 -11.74 -13.99 4.99
CA ASN A 4 -12.49 -13.36 3.90
C ASN A 4 -12.35 -11.83 3.98
N VAL A 5 -11.96 -11.22 2.88
CA VAL A 5 -11.75 -9.76 2.76
C VAL A 5 -13.11 -9.07 2.58
N THR A 6 -13.52 -8.24 3.53
CA THR A 6 -14.70 -7.37 3.37
C THR A 6 -14.26 -5.99 2.93
N TYR A 7 -14.58 -5.61 1.70
CA TYR A 7 -14.44 -4.24 1.21
C TYR A 7 -15.52 -3.36 1.89
N GLN A 8 -15.11 -2.42 2.74
CA GLN A 8 -16.01 -1.36 3.23
C GLN A 8 -15.49 -0.03 2.69
N GLN A 9 -16.19 0.48 1.67
CA GLN A 9 -15.97 1.82 1.13
C GLN A 9 -16.81 2.78 1.96
N MET A 10 -16.16 3.53 2.87
CA MET A 10 -16.84 4.49 3.74
C MET A 10 -17.17 5.76 2.93
N ILE A 11 -18.29 5.75 2.21
CA ILE A 11 -18.86 6.95 1.59
C ILE A 11 -19.86 7.54 2.60
N SER A 12 -19.54 8.73 3.11
CA SER A 12 -20.42 9.52 3.96
C SER A 12 -21.71 9.89 3.20
N ASN A 13 -22.85 9.39 3.68
CA ASN A 13 -24.20 9.54 3.10
C ASN A 13 -24.80 10.96 3.18
N ARG A 14 -24.00 12.03 3.22
CA ARG A 14 -24.51 13.41 3.39
C ARG A 14 -24.09 14.45 2.35
N ILE A 15 -23.37 14.06 1.29
CA ILE A 15 -22.91 15.00 0.25
C ILE A 15 -23.71 14.87 -1.08
N ILE A 16 -24.61 13.90 -1.21
CA ILE A 16 -25.27 13.54 -2.50
C ILE A 16 -26.47 14.44 -2.87
N ALA A 17 -26.56 15.67 -2.37
CA ALA A 17 -27.72 16.54 -2.66
C ALA A 17 -27.43 17.81 -3.48
N ILE A 18 -26.18 18.15 -3.81
CA ILE A 18 -25.86 19.47 -4.41
C ILE A 18 -25.27 19.38 -5.84
N ILE A 19 -24.90 18.20 -6.35
CA ILE A 19 -24.16 18.09 -7.63
C ILE A 19 -25.06 17.80 -8.85
N THR A 20 -26.40 17.81 -8.70
CA THR A 20 -27.31 17.49 -9.82
C THR A 20 -27.58 18.65 -10.79
N SER A 21 -27.15 19.89 -10.52
CA SER A 21 -27.61 21.06 -11.31
C SER A 21 -26.60 21.67 -12.29
N LEU A 22 -25.41 21.09 -12.51
CA LEU A 22 -24.45 21.63 -13.49
C LEU A 22 -23.80 20.52 -14.32
N PHE A 23 -24.63 19.72 -14.98
CA PHE A 23 -24.18 18.64 -15.86
C PHE A 23 -24.91 18.69 -17.21
N LEU A 24 -24.83 19.84 -17.88
CA LEU A 24 -25.17 19.94 -19.30
C LEU A 24 -24.04 20.67 -20.01
N LEU A 25 -23.45 20.00 -21.01
CA LEU A 25 -22.30 20.37 -21.85
C LEU A 25 -20.91 20.16 -21.23
N CYS A 26 -20.56 18.90 -20.97
CA CYS A 26 -19.19 18.45 -21.22
C CYS A 26 -19.28 17.35 -22.27
N PRO A 27 -18.71 17.50 -23.48
CA PRO A 27 -18.51 16.32 -24.32
C PRO A 27 -17.69 15.35 -23.47
N ILE A 28 -18.13 14.10 -23.37
CA ILE A 28 -17.37 13.04 -22.70
C ILE A 28 -16.09 12.87 -23.52
N LEU A 29 -15.09 13.69 -23.21
CA LEU A 29 -13.76 13.58 -23.77
C LEU A 29 -13.23 12.29 -23.18
N SER A 30 -13.17 11.27 -24.03
CA SER A 30 -12.63 9.93 -23.73
C SER A 30 -11.14 10.01 -23.39
N ALA A 31 -10.82 10.61 -22.24
CA ALA A 31 -9.53 10.59 -21.58
C ALA A 31 -9.54 9.60 -20.40
N ALA A 32 -10.43 8.59 -20.44
CA ALA A 32 -10.45 7.50 -19.46
C ALA A 32 -9.26 6.54 -19.63
N ASP A 33 -8.58 6.57 -20.78
CA ASP A 33 -7.54 5.61 -21.12
C ASP A 33 -6.14 6.11 -20.73
N ASP A 34 -5.90 6.06 -19.41
CA ASP A 34 -4.62 5.68 -18.77
C ASP A 34 -4.29 6.49 -17.51
N MET A 35 -5.21 6.49 -16.54
CA MET A 35 -4.97 7.12 -15.24
C MET A 35 -3.95 6.36 -14.37
N GLY A 36 -3.56 5.15 -14.77
CA GLY A 36 -2.83 4.22 -13.91
C GLY A 36 -3.71 3.73 -12.74
N SER A 37 -3.29 2.66 -12.08
CA SER A 37 -3.99 2.13 -10.91
C SER A 37 -3.01 1.47 -9.94
N ILE A 38 -3.43 1.39 -8.69
CA ILE A 38 -2.75 0.62 -7.64
C ILE A 38 -3.82 -0.18 -6.93
N ASP A 39 -3.58 -1.46 -6.72
CA ASP A 39 -4.57 -2.36 -6.11
C ASP A 39 -3.90 -3.34 -5.15
N ILE A 40 -4.46 -3.50 -3.96
CA ILE A 40 -4.00 -4.48 -2.98
C ILE A 40 -4.73 -5.78 -3.27
N ARG A 41 -4.04 -6.70 -3.95
CA ARG A 41 -4.62 -7.96 -4.45
C ARG A 41 -4.77 -9.01 -3.37
N SER A 42 -3.82 -9.09 -2.45
CA SER A 42 -3.86 -10.07 -1.38
C SER A 42 -3.15 -9.57 -0.14
N PHE A 43 -3.64 -10.02 1.02
CA PHE A 43 -3.02 -9.81 2.31
C PHE A 43 -3.15 -11.11 3.12
N THR A 44 -2.09 -11.47 3.84
CA THR A 44 -2.06 -12.64 4.71
C THR A 44 -1.26 -12.32 5.95
N LEU A 45 -1.86 -12.56 7.12
CA LEU A 45 -1.21 -12.45 8.41
C LEU A 45 -0.93 -13.85 8.94
N ARG A 46 0.34 -14.16 9.19
CA ARG A 46 0.78 -15.44 9.77
C ARG A 46 1.35 -15.19 11.15
N THR A 47 0.92 -15.98 12.13
CA THR A 47 1.57 -15.99 13.44
C THR A 47 2.73 -16.97 13.39
N VAL A 48 3.93 -16.47 13.69
CA VAL A 48 5.13 -17.30 13.82
C VAL A 48 5.44 -17.38 15.31
N LYS A 49 5.37 -18.59 15.87
CA LYS A 49 5.89 -18.87 17.21
C LYS A 49 7.42 -18.88 17.09
N ASN A 50 8.11 -18.10 17.93
CA ASN A 50 9.57 -18.14 17.94
C ASN A 50 10.02 -19.50 18.48
N THR A 51 10.73 -20.29 17.66
CA THR A 51 11.32 -21.56 18.07
C THR A 51 12.67 -21.28 18.72
N GLY A 52 12.66 -21.04 20.03
CA GLY A 52 13.86 -20.83 20.86
C GLY A 52 13.60 -19.87 22.02
N LYS A 53 14.09 -20.22 23.23
CA LYS A 53 14.10 -19.57 24.59
C LYS A 53 12.99 -18.57 25.01
N GLU A 54 12.37 -17.84 24.10
CA GLU A 54 11.24 -16.94 24.26
C GLU A 54 9.87 -17.65 24.34
N GLU A 55 9.84 -18.99 24.20
CA GLU A 55 8.64 -19.81 24.43
C GLU A 55 8.14 -19.71 25.88
N ALA A 56 9.02 -19.35 26.82
CA ALA A 56 8.67 -19.15 28.22
C ALA A 56 7.73 -17.95 28.49
N GLU A 57 7.52 -17.05 27.52
CA GLU A 57 6.73 -15.81 27.70
C GLU A 57 5.49 -15.66 26.80
N GLY A 58 5.08 -16.68 26.05
CA GLY A 58 3.82 -16.61 25.26
C GLY A 58 3.84 -15.58 24.11
N ASN A 59 5.04 -15.21 23.65
CA ASN A 59 5.28 -13.99 22.89
C ASN A 59 5.38 -14.23 21.37
N ALA A 60 4.27 -14.58 20.70
CA ALA A 60 4.27 -14.87 19.26
C ALA A 60 4.36 -13.59 18.38
N ILE A 61 5.21 -13.61 17.35
CA ILE A 61 5.37 -12.50 16.39
C ILE A 61 4.46 -12.75 15.18
N ARG A 62 3.64 -11.75 14.83
CA ARG A 62 2.82 -11.80 13.62
C ARG A 62 3.63 -11.25 12.45
N LYS A 63 3.59 -11.95 11.31
CA LYS A 63 4.22 -11.55 10.05
C LYS A 63 3.16 -11.31 8.98
N ALA A 64 3.28 -10.21 8.25
CA ALA A 64 2.41 -9.86 7.14
C ALA A 64 3.08 -10.15 5.79
N SER A 65 2.30 -10.77 4.90
CA SER A 65 2.62 -10.91 3.48
C SER A 65 1.50 -10.27 2.68
N MET A 66 1.83 -9.55 1.61
CA MET A 66 0.85 -8.95 0.72
C MET A 66 1.38 -8.79 -0.69
N PHE A 67 0.46 -8.71 -1.64
CA PHE A 67 0.76 -8.39 -3.03
C PHE A 67 -0.01 -7.13 -3.45
N VAL A 68 0.73 -6.13 -3.91
CA VAL A 68 0.20 -4.91 -4.53
C VAL A 68 0.45 -4.97 -6.02
N GLU A 69 -0.60 -4.82 -6.81
CA GLU A 69 -0.49 -4.65 -8.24
C GLU A 69 -0.38 -3.17 -8.59
N TYR A 70 0.68 -2.80 -9.30
CA TYR A 70 0.89 -1.45 -9.80
C TYR A 70 0.70 -1.42 -11.32
N ARG A 71 -0.18 -0.54 -11.80
CA ARG A 71 -0.34 -0.21 -13.22
C ARG A 71 0.01 1.24 -13.42
N LEU A 72 1.19 1.51 -13.99
CA LEU A 72 1.65 2.87 -14.22
C LEU A 72 0.88 3.54 -15.35
N SER A 73 0.48 4.80 -15.12
CA SER A 73 -0.01 5.70 -16.17
C SER A 73 1.08 6.04 -17.18
N LYS A 74 0.69 6.45 -18.39
CA LYS A 74 1.56 7.05 -19.43
C LYS A 74 2.47 8.12 -18.84
N ALA A 75 1.93 8.99 -18.01
CA ALA A 75 2.67 10.08 -17.40
C ALA A 75 3.76 9.57 -16.44
N MET A 76 3.44 8.57 -15.60
CA MET A 76 4.43 7.93 -14.72
C MET A 76 5.51 7.17 -15.49
N ARG A 77 5.13 6.47 -16.58
CA ARG A 77 6.10 5.80 -17.47
C ARG A 77 7.03 6.81 -18.14
N LYS A 78 6.49 7.94 -18.61
CA LYS A 78 7.26 9.04 -19.21
C LYS A 78 8.17 9.72 -18.18
N ALA A 79 7.73 9.83 -16.93
CA ALA A 79 8.57 10.35 -15.85
C ALA A 79 9.78 9.44 -15.63
N LEU A 80 9.58 8.12 -15.54
CA LEU A 80 10.67 7.15 -15.43
C LEU A 80 11.68 7.26 -16.57
N THR A 81 11.24 7.30 -17.82
CA THR A 81 12.15 7.39 -18.97
C THR A 81 12.91 8.71 -19.03
N ARG A 82 12.40 9.76 -18.36
CA ARG A 82 13.09 11.05 -18.14
C ARG A 82 14.00 11.05 -16.91
N GLY A 83 14.20 9.91 -16.26
CA GLY A 83 15.04 9.77 -15.07
C GLY A 83 14.36 10.19 -13.77
N ILE A 84 13.07 10.53 -13.79
CA ILE A 84 12.32 10.87 -12.58
C ILE A 84 11.94 9.56 -11.87
N PRO A 85 12.42 9.31 -10.64
CA PRO A 85 12.08 8.09 -9.91
C PRO A 85 10.62 8.07 -9.49
N LEU A 86 10.05 6.88 -9.36
CA LEU A 86 8.78 6.66 -8.66
C LEU A 86 9.07 6.10 -7.26
N ILE A 87 8.29 6.54 -6.28
CA ILE A 87 8.33 6.08 -4.89
C ILE A 87 7.03 5.35 -4.60
N ALA A 88 7.14 4.06 -4.30
CA ALA A 88 6.05 3.29 -3.72
C ALA A 88 6.21 3.26 -2.21
N LYS A 89 5.13 3.52 -1.48
CA LYS A 89 5.07 3.41 -0.02
C LYS A 89 3.91 2.52 0.36
N VAL A 90 4.18 1.53 1.21
CA VAL A 90 3.16 0.72 1.88
C VAL A 90 3.27 0.95 3.37
N ASN A 91 2.19 1.45 3.95
CA ASN A 91 2.09 1.76 5.36
C ASN A 91 1.09 0.83 6.05
N PHE A 92 1.46 0.33 7.21
CA PHE A 92 0.59 -0.43 8.10
C PHE A 92 0.35 0.38 9.35
N THR A 93 -0.93 0.62 9.67
CA THR A 93 -1.35 1.35 10.86
C THR A 93 -2.28 0.46 11.67
N LEU A 94 -2.02 0.33 12.98
CA LEU A 94 -2.96 -0.28 13.92
C LEU A 94 -3.90 0.81 14.41
N GLY A 95 -5.16 0.70 14.06
CA GLY A 95 -6.22 1.51 14.64
C GLY A 95 -6.92 0.75 15.75
N GLN A 96 -7.39 1.50 16.75
CA GLN A 96 -8.28 1.01 17.78
C GLN A 96 -9.60 1.79 17.67
N HIS A 97 -10.72 1.06 17.60
CA HIS A 97 -12.03 1.68 17.62
C HIS A 97 -12.35 2.11 19.05
N HIS A 98 -12.35 3.41 19.32
CA HIS A 98 -12.90 3.95 20.56
C HIS A 98 -14.32 4.50 20.29
N SER A 99 -15.06 4.80 21.37
CA SER A 99 -16.37 5.48 21.27
C SER A 99 -16.27 6.77 20.44
N TRP A 100 -17.42 7.26 19.94
CA TRP A 100 -17.67 7.85 18.61
C TRP A 100 -16.79 9.02 18.08
N TRP A 101 -15.71 9.44 18.76
CA TRP A 101 -14.88 10.62 18.40
C TRP A 101 -13.35 10.42 18.48
N TRP A 102 -12.82 9.31 18.99
CA TRP A 102 -11.37 9.22 19.31
C TRP A 102 -10.69 7.95 18.82
N ASN A 103 -10.60 7.73 17.51
CA ASN A 103 -9.78 6.63 17.01
C ASN A 103 -8.30 6.94 17.25
N THR A 104 -7.60 6.08 17.99
CA THR A 104 -6.15 6.14 18.14
C THR A 104 -5.53 5.25 17.08
N SER A 105 -4.48 5.72 16.42
CA SER A 105 -3.80 4.96 15.38
C SER A 105 -2.28 5.02 15.56
N ASN A 106 -1.63 3.87 15.56
CA ASN A 106 -0.18 3.75 15.69
C ASN A 106 0.42 3.17 14.41
N GLU A 107 1.47 3.81 13.87
CA GLU A 107 2.20 3.31 12.72
C GLU A 107 3.01 2.06 13.11
N LEU A 108 2.75 0.95 12.44
CA LEU A 108 3.41 -0.33 12.69
C LEU A 108 4.63 -0.53 11.82
N LEU A 109 4.51 -0.18 10.54
CA LEU A 109 5.52 -0.49 9.53
C LEU A 109 5.36 0.45 8.31
N ASP A 110 6.48 0.99 7.85
CA ASP A 110 6.60 1.80 6.64
C ASP A 110 7.62 1.13 5.71
N ILE A 111 7.17 0.63 4.57
CA ILE A 111 8.03 0.05 3.55
C ILE A 111 8.04 0.97 2.34
N ARG A 112 9.23 1.37 1.92
CA ARG A 112 9.40 2.24 0.75
C ARG A 112 10.29 1.61 -0.29
N PHE A 113 9.82 1.66 -1.53
CA PHE A 113 10.59 1.27 -2.69
C PHE A 113 10.76 2.47 -3.62
N GLN A 114 11.92 2.57 -4.23
CA GLN A 114 12.21 3.51 -5.29
C GLN A 114 12.41 2.73 -6.59
N LEU A 115 11.64 3.08 -7.61
CA LEU A 115 11.79 2.59 -8.97
C LEU A 115 12.48 3.66 -9.83
N LYS A 116 13.59 3.29 -10.46
CA LYS A 116 14.34 4.13 -11.40
C LYS A 116 14.51 3.42 -12.73
N TYR A 117 14.59 4.19 -13.81
CA TYR A 117 15.07 3.69 -15.09
C TYR A 117 16.49 4.21 -15.33
N HIS A 118 17.42 3.31 -15.63
CA HIS A 118 18.80 3.63 -15.94
C HIS A 118 19.02 3.57 -17.45
N ALA A 119 19.07 4.74 -18.09
CA ALA A 119 19.03 4.84 -19.56
C ALA A 119 20.22 4.16 -20.27
N LEU A 120 21.42 4.23 -19.68
CA LEU A 120 22.63 3.66 -20.29
C LEU A 120 22.55 2.13 -20.35
N SER A 121 22.16 1.48 -19.26
CA SER A 121 22.01 0.02 -19.23
C SER A 121 20.64 -0.46 -19.72
N LYS A 122 19.69 0.45 -19.92
CA LYS A 122 18.27 0.16 -20.26
C LYS A 122 17.57 -0.74 -19.26
N HIS A 123 17.94 -0.64 -17.98
CA HIS A 123 17.36 -1.46 -16.91
C HIS A 123 16.52 -0.62 -15.95
N TYR A 124 15.52 -1.28 -15.37
CA TYR A 124 14.74 -0.78 -14.24
C TYR A 124 15.40 -1.24 -12.94
N ILE A 125 15.66 -0.31 -12.05
CA ILE A 125 16.27 -0.56 -10.75
C ILE A 125 15.21 -0.33 -9.68
N VAL A 126 14.93 -1.36 -8.90
CA VAL A 126 14.09 -1.28 -7.69
C VAL A 126 15.02 -1.24 -6.50
N THR A 127 14.92 -0.21 -5.66
CA THR A 127 15.68 -0.09 -4.41
C THR A 127 14.70 -0.07 -3.25
N ARG A 128 14.86 -0.97 -2.30
CA ARG A 128 14.16 -0.95 -1.02
C ARG A 128 14.89 0.01 -0.08
N LEU A 129 14.24 1.10 0.34
CA LEU A 129 14.91 2.23 0.98
C LEU A 129 15.28 2.00 2.44
N ASP A 130 14.60 1.09 3.15
CA ASP A 130 14.88 0.73 4.54
C ASP A 130 16.04 -0.27 4.68
N THR A 131 16.33 -1.04 3.63
CA THR A 131 17.39 -2.08 3.66
C THR A 131 18.50 -1.84 2.64
N GLU A 132 18.35 -0.81 1.80
CA GLU A 132 19.22 -0.48 0.66
C GLU A 132 19.40 -1.59 -0.40
N LYS A 133 18.67 -2.70 -0.25
CA LYS A 133 18.67 -3.79 -1.22
C LYS A 133 18.15 -3.29 -2.55
N HIS A 134 18.82 -3.67 -3.62
CA HIS A 134 18.43 -3.30 -4.97
C HIS A 134 18.36 -4.52 -5.87
N TRP A 135 17.47 -4.44 -6.86
CA TRP A 135 17.26 -5.45 -7.89
C TRP A 135 17.18 -4.76 -9.24
N SER A 136 17.75 -5.40 -10.26
CA SER A 136 17.82 -4.89 -11.62
C SER A 136 16.97 -5.77 -12.55
N PHE A 137 16.17 -5.14 -13.40
CA PHE A 137 15.23 -5.82 -14.30
C PHE A 137 15.34 -5.25 -15.71
N SER A 138 15.32 -6.11 -16.71
CA SER A 138 15.23 -5.71 -18.12
C SER A 138 13.83 -5.24 -18.52
N THR A 139 12.80 -5.61 -17.74
CA THR A 139 11.41 -5.25 -18.02
C THR A 139 10.78 -4.47 -16.87
N LEU A 140 9.90 -3.52 -17.22
CA LEU A 140 9.12 -2.77 -16.24
C LEU A 140 8.19 -3.69 -15.43
N GLY A 141 7.58 -4.69 -16.07
CA GLY A 141 6.69 -5.63 -15.41
C GLY A 141 7.37 -6.40 -14.28
N GLY A 142 8.58 -6.90 -14.50
CA GLY A 142 9.36 -7.59 -13.45
C GLY A 142 9.70 -6.68 -12.28
N ALA A 143 10.07 -5.43 -12.57
CA ALA A 143 10.35 -4.43 -11.53
C ALA A 143 9.09 -4.10 -10.69
N LEU A 144 7.94 -3.90 -11.33
CA LEU A 144 6.68 -3.63 -10.63
C LEU A 144 6.22 -4.83 -9.80
N GLN A 145 6.38 -6.05 -10.31
CA GLN A 145 6.06 -7.27 -9.58
C GLN A 145 6.93 -7.42 -8.32
N GLN A 146 8.24 -7.18 -8.44
CA GLN A 146 9.15 -7.21 -7.29
C GLN A 146 8.77 -6.17 -6.24
N MET A 147 8.45 -4.95 -6.67
CA MET A 147 8.02 -3.86 -5.78
C MET A 147 6.66 -4.16 -5.10
N GLY A 148 5.78 -4.88 -5.79
CA GLY A 148 4.47 -5.31 -5.28
C GLY A 148 4.52 -6.42 -4.26
N LYS A 149 5.61 -7.20 -4.22
CA LYS A 149 5.74 -8.38 -3.38
C LYS A 149 6.33 -8.03 -2.01
N ILE A 150 5.47 -7.97 -1.00
CA ILE A 150 5.86 -7.81 0.40
C ILE A 150 5.70 -9.16 1.08
N THR A 151 6.80 -9.74 1.57
CA THR A 151 6.80 -11.10 2.12
C THR A 151 7.30 -11.11 3.56
N GLU A 152 6.54 -11.75 4.44
CA GLU A 152 6.92 -12.09 5.82
C GLU A 152 7.48 -10.93 6.65
N GLN A 153 6.90 -9.75 6.52
CA GLN A 153 7.34 -8.59 7.28
C GLN A 153 6.83 -8.67 8.73
N PRO A 154 7.73 -8.59 9.74
CA PRO A 154 7.32 -8.68 11.14
C PRO A 154 6.53 -7.44 11.57
N LEU A 155 5.48 -7.66 12.36
CA LEU A 155 4.65 -6.62 12.97
C LEU A 155 4.67 -6.81 14.49
N PRO A 156 5.79 -6.45 15.16
CA PRO A 156 6.01 -6.80 16.57
C PRO A 156 5.02 -6.13 17.53
N GLN A 157 4.53 -4.93 17.19
CA GLN A 157 3.59 -4.20 18.04
C GLN A 157 2.20 -4.87 18.10
N LEU A 158 1.85 -5.76 17.16
CA LEU A 158 0.59 -6.53 17.22
C LEU A 158 0.56 -7.58 18.35
N LYS A 159 1.67 -7.74 19.06
CA LYS A 159 1.81 -8.65 20.20
C LYS A 159 1.13 -8.12 21.47
N ASN A 160 1.01 -6.80 21.60
CA ASN A 160 0.48 -6.15 22.81
C ASN A 160 -1.01 -5.79 22.68
N ILE A 161 -1.71 -6.42 21.73
CA ILE A 161 -3.13 -6.22 21.51
C ILE A 161 -3.90 -6.88 22.66
N LYS A 162 -4.77 -6.11 23.32
CA LYS A 162 -5.63 -6.64 24.38
C LYS A 162 -6.77 -7.46 23.78
N VAL A 163 -7.05 -8.59 24.41
CA VAL A 163 -8.25 -9.39 24.15
C VAL A 163 -9.49 -8.53 24.53
N ASP A 164 -10.56 -8.63 23.74
CA ASP A 164 -11.84 -7.89 23.87
C ASP A 164 -11.87 -6.41 23.42
N GLU A 165 -10.79 -5.89 22.84
CA GLU A 165 -10.79 -4.56 22.21
C GLU A 165 -10.90 -4.67 20.68
N ASN A 166 -11.68 -3.78 20.06
CA ASN A 166 -11.88 -3.79 18.60
C ASN A 166 -10.69 -3.10 17.89
N TYR A 167 -9.73 -3.89 17.43
CA TYR A 167 -8.61 -3.41 16.63
C TYR A 167 -8.83 -3.62 15.13
N TYR A 168 -8.28 -2.73 14.33
CA TYR A 168 -8.21 -2.90 12.89
C TYR A 168 -6.82 -2.54 12.36
N LEU A 169 -6.38 -3.27 11.35
CA LEU A 169 -5.22 -2.93 10.55
C LEU A 169 -5.67 -2.11 9.36
N PHE A 170 -5.14 -0.89 9.24
CA PHE A 170 -5.25 -0.07 8.06
C PHE A 170 -3.96 -0.20 7.24
N VAL A 171 -4.10 -0.64 6.00
CA VAL A 171 -2.98 -0.75 5.06
C VAL A 171 -3.19 0.26 3.95
N GLN A 172 -2.24 1.16 3.76
CA GLN A 172 -2.26 2.14 2.68
C GLN A 172 -1.08 1.89 1.74
N ALA A 173 -1.39 1.68 0.46
CA ALA A 173 -0.40 1.61 -0.60
C ALA A 173 -0.47 2.90 -1.44
N THR A 174 0.68 3.50 -1.72
CA THR A 174 0.78 4.70 -2.56
C THR A 174 1.92 4.56 -3.55
N LEU A 175 1.78 5.22 -4.68
CA LEU A 175 2.82 5.31 -5.70
C LEU A 175 2.82 6.74 -6.26
N ALA A 176 3.95 7.43 -6.17
CA ALA A 176 4.07 8.80 -6.64
C ALA A 176 5.40 9.04 -7.35
N ALA A 177 5.43 10.01 -8.27
CA ALA A 177 6.70 10.50 -8.81
C ALA A 177 7.47 11.31 -7.76
N LYS A 178 8.79 11.12 -7.65
CA LYS A 178 9.68 11.88 -6.77
C LYS A 178 10.00 13.26 -7.38
N SER A 179 8.96 14.05 -7.59
CA SER A 179 9.06 15.40 -8.16
C SER A 179 8.08 16.30 -7.43
N ILE A 180 8.50 17.54 -7.16
CA ILE A 180 7.75 18.50 -6.34
C ILE A 180 6.46 18.98 -7.05
N ASP A 181 6.40 18.89 -8.40
CA ASP A 181 5.37 19.59 -9.20
C ASP A 181 4.36 18.69 -9.93
N LEU A 182 4.48 17.36 -9.86
CA LEU A 182 3.60 16.45 -10.61
C LEU A 182 2.47 15.92 -9.72
N PRO A 183 1.18 16.14 -10.05
CA PRO A 183 0.05 15.53 -9.35
C PRO A 183 -0.08 14.02 -9.62
N LEU A 184 1.03 13.34 -9.94
CA LEU A 184 1.10 11.93 -10.27
C LEU A 184 1.19 11.10 -8.98
N LYS A 185 0.05 10.88 -8.36
CA LYS A 185 -0.08 10.04 -7.16
C LYS A 185 -1.22 9.05 -7.34
N LEU A 186 -0.91 7.76 -7.18
CA LEU A 186 -1.86 6.67 -7.06
C LEU A 186 -1.92 6.23 -5.61
N GLN A 187 -3.10 5.82 -5.14
CA GLN A 187 -3.30 5.33 -3.79
C GLN A 187 -4.39 4.26 -3.73
N SER A 188 -4.22 3.29 -2.82
CA SER A 188 -5.18 2.25 -2.49
C SER A 188 -5.10 1.95 -0.99
N TYR A 189 -6.21 1.48 -0.42
CA TYR A 189 -6.34 1.21 1.00
C TYR A 189 -7.06 -0.12 1.25
N LEU A 190 -6.74 -0.75 2.37
CA LEU A 190 -7.35 -1.97 2.86
C LEU A 190 -7.52 -1.87 4.39
N ILE A 191 -8.72 -2.18 4.89
CA ILE A 191 -9.02 -2.26 6.32
C ILE A 191 -9.29 -3.72 6.69
N ILE A 192 -8.70 -4.18 7.78
CA ILE A 192 -8.82 -5.57 8.25
C ILE A 192 -9.09 -5.56 9.75
N ASN A 193 -10.22 -6.09 10.18
CA ASN A 193 -10.49 -6.24 11.61
C ASN A 193 -9.60 -7.35 12.20
N ILE A 194 -8.98 -7.06 13.34
CA ILE A 194 -8.15 -7.99 14.10
C ILE A 194 -8.93 -8.29 15.37
N ASN A 195 -9.52 -9.49 15.42
CA ASN A 195 -10.14 -10.07 16.60
C ASN A 195 -9.31 -11.28 17.05
#